data_AF-A0A4R9B586-F1
#
_entry.id   AF-A0A4R9B586-F1
#
_cell.length_a   1.000
_cell.length_b   1.000
_cell.length_c   1.000
_cell.angle_alpha   90.00
_cell.angle_beta   90.00
_cell.angle_gamma   90.00
#
_symmetry.space_group_name_H-M   'P 1'
#
loop_
_entity.id
_entity.type
_entity.pdbx_description
1 polymer ?
#
loop_
_entity_poly.entity_id
_entity_poly.type
_entity_poly.pdbx_seq_one_letter_code
_entity_poly.pdbx_strand_id
1 'polypeptide(L)'
;MIVLIVCGVLALAGVVAVVAWGGIDLRTPVAGASDPTAQHAALVSPIPVRSARVPAALRRYAWWATVVTATGTVSGLLIAGAGGRLVMRVLALTSPLAEGRITEAQAHVGDITINGTLAFLVFGALPGAFLSAILYVVVHRWLPRGRLGGVTFGLVLLALFATTLEPLRAGNIDFDIVGPGWLAVLLFSVVVILHGMLVAAFAGWYSERLPLPTRRTWPAYTPLLAAVVYLPLGMVLLAAAVLTLIVSALVPAAPGWWTSRALILTGRIALVVLVVVSIPGFIGSVASITTR
;
A
#
# COMPACT_ATOMS: atom_id res chain seq x y z
N MET A 1 -8.48 -7.21 -26.49
CA MET A 1 -9.75 -7.47 -25.76
C MET A 1 -9.58 -8.31 -24.51
N ILE A 2 -8.90 -9.48 -24.56
CA ILE A 2 -8.70 -10.36 -23.39
C ILE A 2 -8.09 -9.62 -22.18
N VAL A 3 -7.01 -8.85 -22.39
CA VAL A 3 -6.34 -8.11 -21.30
C VAL A 3 -7.29 -7.13 -20.59
N LEU A 4 -8.17 -6.44 -21.36
CA LEU A 4 -9.15 -5.53 -20.81
C LEU A 4 -10.18 -6.24 -19.93
N ILE A 5 -10.69 -7.39 -20.39
CA ILE A 5 -11.63 -8.22 -19.63
C ILE A 5 -10.97 -8.67 -18.32
N VAL A 6 -9.72 -9.14 -18.38
CA VAL A 6 -8.95 -9.53 -17.19
C VAL A 6 -8.78 -8.36 -16.24
N CYS A 7 -8.38 -7.17 -16.72
CA CYS A 7 -8.29 -5.98 -15.87
C CYS A 7 -9.64 -5.59 -15.26
N GLY A 8 -10.74 -5.67 -16.02
CA GLY A 8 -12.09 -5.42 -15.53
C GLY A 8 -12.48 -6.36 -14.39
N VAL A 9 -12.24 -7.66 -14.54
CA VAL A 9 -12.50 -8.67 -13.52
C VAL A 9 -11.64 -8.44 -12.27
N LEU A 10 -10.35 -8.14 -12.42
CA LEU A 10 -9.45 -7.87 -11.31
C LEU A 10 -9.85 -6.60 -10.54
N ALA A 11 -10.19 -5.52 -11.24
CA ALA A 11 -10.66 -4.29 -10.61
C ALA A 11 -11.98 -4.51 -9.85
N LEU A 12 -12.92 -5.25 -10.45
CA LEU A 12 -14.17 -5.62 -9.79
C LEU A 12 -13.93 -6.47 -8.54
N ALA A 13 -13.02 -7.45 -8.61
CA ALA A 13 -12.63 -8.25 -7.44
C ALA A 13 -12.03 -7.38 -6.33
N GLY A 14 -11.24 -6.36 -6.68
CA GLY A 14 -10.72 -5.37 -5.73
C GLY A 14 -11.83 -4.57 -5.05
N VAL A 15 -12.84 -4.11 -5.80
CA VAL A 15 -14.01 -3.41 -5.24
C VAL A 15 -14.82 -4.33 -4.32
N VAL A 16 -15.05 -5.58 -4.71
CA VAL A 16 -15.74 -6.56 -3.87
C VAL A 16 -14.97 -6.82 -2.57
N ALA A 17 -13.64 -6.94 -2.64
CA ALA A 17 -12.78 -7.07 -1.46
C ALA A 17 -12.89 -5.85 -0.51
N VAL A 18 -12.94 -4.63 -1.05
CA VAL A 18 -13.16 -3.41 -0.26
C VAL A 18 -14.51 -3.46 0.47
N VAL A 19 -15.58 -3.85 -0.21
CA VAL A 19 -16.92 -3.93 0.40
C VAL A 19 -16.96 -5.02 1.49
N ALA A 20 -16.40 -6.20 1.19
CA ALA A 20 -16.42 -7.36 2.07
C ALA A 20 -15.55 -7.17 3.32
N TRP A 21 -14.39 -6.51 3.20
CA TRP A 21 -13.38 -6.48 4.27
C TRP A 21 -13.08 -5.09 4.82
N GLY A 22 -13.63 -4.02 4.25
CA GLY A 22 -13.31 -2.64 4.66
C GLY A 22 -13.70 -2.31 6.11
N GLY A 23 -14.50 -3.13 6.79
CA GLY A 23 -14.83 -2.97 8.21
C GLY A 23 -13.84 -3.62 9.17
N ILE A 24 -12.86 -4.37 8.67
CA ILE A 24 -11.90 -5.12 9.48
C ILE A 24 -10.68 -4.25 9.76
N ASP A 25 -10.39 -4.01 11.04
CA ASP A 25 -9.22 -3.26 11.46
C ASP A 25 -7.96 -4.14 11.42
N LEU A 26 -6.82 -3.54 11.07
CA LEU A 26 -5.51 -4.18 11.15
C LEU A 26 -5.19 -4.56 12.60
N ARG A 27 -4.97 -5.86 12.84
CA ARG A 27 -4.60 -6.39 14.16
C ARG A 27 -3.10 -6.55 14.29
N THR A 28 -2.54 -6.07 15.38
CA THR A 28 -1.12 -6.29 15.67
C THR A 28 -0.90 -7.67 16.29
N PRO A 29 0.24 -8.33 16.03
CA PRO A 29 0.54 -9.62 16.63
C PRO A 29 0.75 -9.45 18.15
N VAL A 30 -0.17 -9.98 18.95
CA VAL A 30 -0.04 -9.99 20.42
C VAL A 30 0.98 -11.05 20.82
N ALA A 31 2.08 -10.60 21.44
CA ALA A 31 3.06 -11.51 22.01
C ALA A 31 2.43 -12.24 23.21
N GLY A 32 2.32 -13.57 23.13
CA GLY A 32 1.94 -14.43 24.27
C GLY A 32 0.57 -15.11 24.22
N ALA A 33 -0.27 -14.90 23.19
CA ALA A 33 -1.59 -15.53 23.14
C ALA A 33 -1.58 -17.03 22.76
N SER A 34 -0.47 -17.52 22.17
CA SER A 34 -0.40 -18.88 21.59
C SER A 34 0.68 -19.77 22.20
N ASP A 35 1.39 -19.29 23.23
CA ASP A 35 2.50 -20.02 23.85
C ASP A 35 2.32 -20.06 25.39
N PRO A 36 1.68 -21.10 25.95
CA PRO A 36 1.42 -21.23 27.38
C PRO A 36 2.71 -21.23 28.21
N THR A 37 3.81 -21.70 27.63
CA THR A 37 5.16 -21.66 28.23
C THR A 37 5.71 -20.24 28.35
N ALA A 38 5.45 -19.38 27.36
CA ALA A 38 5.85 -17.97 27.43
C ALA A 38 5.00 -17.16 28.44
N GLN A 39 3.73 -17.50 28.63
CA GLN A 39 2.89 -16.90 29.68
C GLN A 39 3.38 -17.28 31.08
N HIS A 40 3.74 -18.55 31.30
CA HIS A 40 4.29 -19.01 32.58
C HIS A 40 5.65 -18.36 32.88
N ALA A 41 6.54 -18.24 31.89
CA ALA A 41 7.83 -17.57 32.06
C ALA A 41 7.69 -16.06 32.34
N ALA A 42 6.71 -15.38 31.71
CA ALA A 42 6.43 -13.96 31.96
C ALA A 42 5.87 -13.70 33.37
N LEU A 43 5.17 -14.67 33.96
CA LEU A 43 4.70 -14.63 35.36
C LEU A 43 5.85 -14.87 36.36
N VAL A 44 6.87 -15.64 35.99
CA VAL A 44 7.97 -16.06 36.89
C VAL A 44 9.18 -15.12 36.81
N SER A 45 9.37 -14.38 35.72
CA SER A 45 10.42 -13.34 35.63
C SER A 45 10.05 -12.24 34.64
N PRO A 46 9.88 -10.97 35.10
CA PRO A 46 9.45 -9.87 34.23
C PRO A 46 10.54 -9.36 33.30
N ILE A 47 11.80 -9.82 33.43
CA ILE A 47 12.93 -9.39 32.61
C ILE A 47 13.19 -10.44 31.53
N PRO A 48 12.82 -10.19 30.26
CA PRO A 48 13.13 -11.11 29.18
C PRO A 48 14.65 -11.21 28.97
N VAL A 49 15.17 -12.43 29.09
CA VAL A 49 16.59 -12.75 28.82
C VAL A 49 16.96 -12.26 27.42
N ARG A 50 18.14 -11.63 27.27
CA ARG A 50 18.63 -11.02 26.01
C ARG A 50 18.55 -11.96 24.80
N SER A 51 18.75 -13.27 25.02
CA SER A 51 18.68 -14.32 24.00
C SER A 51 17.29 -14.52 23.39
N ALA A 52 16.21 -14.23 24.11
CA ALA A 52 14.83 -14.38 23.62
C ALA A 52 14.32 -13.17 22.82
N ARG A 53 15.01 -12.03 22.89
CA ARG A 53 14.57 -10.76 22.28
C ARG A 53 14.67 -10.74 20.76
N VAL A 54 15.84 -11.11 20.24
CA VAL A 54 16.10 -11.09 18.79
C VAL A 54 15.16 -12.04 18.03
N PRO A 55 14.98 -13.31 18.44
CA PRO A 55 14.03 -14.20 17.77
C PRO A 55 12.59 -13.68 17.83
N ALA A 56 12.15 -13.09 18.94
CA ALA A 56 10.81 -12.52 19.06
C ALA A 56 10.61 -11.27 18.17
N ALA A 57 11.65 -10.45 18.01
CA ALA A 57 11.64 -9.30 17.12
C ALA A 57 11.60 -9.73 15.64
N LEU A 58 12.44 -10.69 15.25
CA LEU A 58 12.47 -11.23 13.89
C LEU A 58 11.16 -11.92 13.51
N ARG A 59 10.52 -12.64 14.44
CA ARG A 59 9.20 -13.24 14.20
C ARG A 59 8.12 -12.19 13.94
N ARG A 60 8.12 -11.10 14.71
CA ARG A 60 7.21 -9.96 14.50
C ARG A 60 7.50 -9.23 13.21
N TYR A 61 8.77 -9.03 12.88
CA TYR A 61 9.20 -8.44 11.62
C TYR A 61 8.71 -9.29 10.44
N ALA A 62 8.94 -10.61 10.46
CA ALA A 62 8.49 -11.51 9.40
C ALA A 62 6.97 -11.46 9.22
N TRP A 63 6.22 -11.37 10.32
CA TRP A 63 4.77 -11.19 10.28
C TRP A 63 4.38 -9.88 9.56
N TRP A 64 4.97 -8.76 9.94
CA TRP A 64 4.71 -7.46 9.28
C TRP A 64 5.13 -7.43 7.82
N ALA A 65 6.32 -7.97 7.51
CA ALA A 65 6.81 -8.09 6.15
C ALA A 65 5.82 -8.88 5.30
N THR A 66 5.26 -9.98 5.82
CA THR A 66 4.27 -10.78 5.09
C THR A 66 2.96 -10.01 4.86
N VAL A 67 2.47 -9.26 5.85
CA VAL A 67 1.27 -8.42 5.68
C VAL A 67 1.51 -7.36 4.60
N VAL A 68 2.66 -6.67 4.66
CA VAL A 68 3.03 -5.65 3.66
C VAL A 68 3.14 -6.27 2.27
N THR A 69 3.84 -7.39 2.14
CA THR A 69 4.03 -8.03 0.84
C THR A 69 2.70 -8.53 0.27
N ALA A 70 1.89 -9.24 1.06
CA ALA A 70 0.60 -9.73 0.61
C ALA A 70 -0.33 -8.57 0.20
N THR A 71 -0.40 -7.52 1.03
CA THR A 71 -1.25 -6.35 0.79
C THR A 71 -0.80 -5.57 -0.44
N GLY A 72 0.50 -5.28 -0.57
CA GLY A 72 1.04 -4.55 -1.71
C GLY A 72 0.91 -5.33 -3.03
N THR A 73 1.11 -6.65 -3.02
CA THR A 73 0.89 -7.48 -4.21
C THR A 73 -0.57 -7.47 -4.63
N VAL A 74 -1.50 -7.70 -3.69
CA VAL A 74 -2.93 -7.74 -4.01
C VAL A 74 -3.47 -6.38 -4.45
N SER A 75 -3.15 -5.31 -3.72
CA SER A 75 -3.61 -3.96 -4.08
C SER A 75 -2.96 -3.45 -5.38
N GLY A 76 -1.70 -3.84 -5.63
CA GLY A 76 -0.96 -3.57 -6.85
C GLY A 76 -1.57 -4.24 -8.07
N LEU A 77 -1.98 -5.51 -7.96
CA LEU A 77 -2.62 -6.25 -9.06
C LEU A 77 -4.06 -5.78 -9.30
N LEU A 78 -4.87 -5.72 -8.24
CA LEU A 78 -6.33 -5.56 -8.37
C LEU A 78 -6.73 -4.11 -8.68
N ILE A 79 -6.11 -3.10 -8.07
CA ILE A 79 -6.55 -1.71 -8.23
C ILE A 79 -5.48 -0.84 -8.90
N ALA A 80 -4.25 -0.79 -8.41
CA ALA A 80 -3.24 0.10 -8.99
C ALA A 80 -2.93 -0.30 -10.46
N GLY A 81 -2.71 -1.58 -10.71
CA GLY A 81 -2.40 -2.15 -12.02
C GLY A 81 -3.62 -2.19 -12.94
N ALA A 82 -4.62 -2.99 -12.56
CA ALA A 82 -5.81 -3.17 -13.37
C ALA A 82 -6.63 -1.87 -13.52
N GLY A 83 -6.83 -1.12 -12.42
CA GLY A 83 -7.53 0.16 -12.44
C GLY A 83 -6.82 1.20 -13.30
N GLY A 84 -5.50 1.36 -13.15
CA GLY A 84 -4.72 2.27 -14.01
C GLY A 84 -4.85 1.95 -15.50
N ARG A 85 -4.85 0.67 -15.86
CA ARG A 85 -5.05 0.22 -17.26
C ARG A 85 -6.44 0.52 -17.79
N LEU A 86 -7.47 0.34 -16.97
CA LEU A 86 -8.85 0.67 -17.35
C LEU A 86 -9.02 2.17 -17.54
N VAL A 87 -8.47 2.99 -16.64
CA VAL A 87 -8.52 4.45 -16.76
C VAL A 87 -7.85 4.91 -18.05
N MET A 88 -6.65 4.42 -18.35
CA MET A 88 -5.97 4.77 -19.61
C MET A 88 -6.77 4.36 -20.85
N ARG A 89 -7.52 3.24 -20.81
CA ARG A 89 -8.41 2.88 -21.92
C ARG A 89 -9.57 3.84 -22.05
N VAL A 90 -10.21 4.21 -20.95
CA VAL A 90 -11.33 5.16 -20.98
C VAL A 90 -10.86 6.49 -21.57
N LEU A 91 -9.70 6.99 -21.15
CA LEU A 91 -9.11 8.22 -21.68
C LEU A 91 -8.75 8.13 -23.17
N ALA A 92 -8.23 6.98 -23.63
CA ALA A 92 -7.98 6.77 -25.04
C ALA A 92 -9.28 6.79 -25.87
N LEU A 93 -10.36 6.17 -25.36
CA LEU A 93 -11.67 6.17 -26.03
C LEU A 93 -12.30 7.57 -26.11
N THR A 94 -12.01 8.46 -25.15
CA THR A 94 -12.47 9.85 -25.18
C THR A 94 -11.56 10.77 -25.99
N SER A 95 -10.45 10.26 -26.53
CA SER A 95 -9.45 11.01 -27.31
C SER A 95 -9.15 10.35 -28.66
N PRO A 96 -10.10 10.30 -29.60
CA PRO A 96 -9.91 9.63 -30.90
C PRO A 96 -8.78 10.24 -31.73
N LEU A 97 -8.52 11.55 -31.59
CA LEU A 97 -7.41 12.24 -32.25
C LEU A 97 -6.03 11.85 -31.70
N ALA A 98 -5.99 11.12 -30.58
CA ALA A 98 -4.76 10.72 -29.92
C ALA A 98 -4.32 9.29 -30.25
N GLU A 99 -5.16 8.52 -30.93
CA GLU A 99 -4.92 7.11 -31.20
C GLU A 99 -3.62 6.89 -32.00
N GLY A 100 -2.80 5.94 -31.55
CA GLY A 100 -1.51 5.62 -32.16
C GLY A 100 -0.33 6.50 -31.73
N ARG A 101 -0.55 7.63 -31.05
CA ARG A 101 0.53 8.46 -30.48
C ARG A 101 1.26 7.74 -29.35
N ILE A 102 2.52 8.10 -29.11
CA ILE A 102 3.36 7.53 -28.06
C ILE A 102 3.26 8.41 -26.81
N THR A 103 2.98 7.80 -25.65
CA THR A 103 2.97 8.45 -24.33
C THR A 103 4.38 8.60 -23.75
N GLU A 104 4.54 9.35 -22.65
CA GLU A 104 5.81 9.45 -21.93
C GLU A 104 6.37 8.08 -21.52
N ALA A 105 5.47 7.16 -21.15
CA ALA A 105 5.78 5.78 -20.82
C ALA A 105 6.11 4.87 -22.03
N GLN A 106 6.36 5.45 -23.21
CA GLN A 106 6.66 4.73 -24.46
C GLN A 106 5.56 3.72 -24.86
N ALA A 107 4.31 4.03 -24.53
CA ALA A 107 3.16 3.20 -24.88
C ALA A 107 2.32 3.88 -25.96
N HIS A 108 1.78 3.09 -26.89
CA HIS A 108 0.83 3.61 -27.88
C HIS A 108 -0.53 3.86 -27.22
N VAL A 109 -1.04 5.09 -27.37
CA VAL A 109 -2.39 5.47 -26.92
C VAL A 109 -3.42 4.62 -27.68
N GLY A 110 -4.29 3.96 -26.92
CA GLY A 110 -5.29 3.04 -27.45
C GLY A 110 -4.90 1.57 -27.30
N ASP A 111 -3.62 1.22 -27.33
CA ASP A 111 -3.18 -0.17 -27.33
C ASP A 111 -2.90 -0.70 -25.92
N ILE A 112 -3.68 -1.69 -25.50
CA ILE A 112 -3.39 -2.49 -24.30
C ILE A 112 -2.70 -3.77 -24.75
N THR A 113 -1.36 -3.75 -24.68
CA THR A 113 -0.52 -4.92 -24.91
C THR A 113 -0.19 -5.64 -23.60
N ILE A 114 0.13 -6.93 -23.69
CA ILE A 114 0.58 -7.73 -22.54
C ILE A 114 1.90 -7.15 -22.00
N ASN A 115 2.85 -6.86 -22.89
CA ASN A 115 4.16 -6.32 -22.52
C ASN A 115 4.04 -4.96 -21.83
N GLY A 116 3.24 -4.04 -22.38
CA GLY A 116 2.96 -2.77 -21.73
C GLY A 116 2.34 -2.97 -20.36
N THR A 117 1.34 -3.86 -20.24
CA THR A 117 0.67 -4.15 -18.98
C THR A 117 1.63 -4.67 -17.92
N LEU A 118 2.51 -5.61 -18.28
CA LEU A 118 3.54 -6.14 -17.39
C LEU A 118 4.55 -5.05 -16.99
N ALA A 119 5.00 -4.23 -17.93
CA ALA A 119 5.92 -3.13 -17.64
C ALA A 119 5.30 -2.12 -16.66
N PHE A 120 4.06 -1.69 -16.91
CA PHE A 120 3.34 -0.79 -15.99
C PHE A 120 3.12 -1.43 -14.61
N LEU A 121 2.81 -2.72 -14.58
CA LEU A 121 2.64 -3.44 -13.33
C LEU A 121 3.94 -3.44 -12.51
N VAL A 122 5.08 -3.77 -13.15
CA VAL A 122 6.39 -3.91 -12.49
C VAL A 122 7.01 -2.57 -12.09
N PHE A 123 6.90 -1.55 -12.95
CA PHE A 123 7.59 -0.27 -12.77
C PHE A 123 6.71 0.85 -12.20
N GLY A 124 5.38 0.74 -12.32
CA GLY A 124 4.44 1.73 -11.79
C GLY A 124 3.62 1.19 -10.62
N ALA A 125 2.74 0.22 -10.92
CA ALA A 125 1.70 -0.18 -9.97
C ALA A 125 2.23 -0.90 -8.73
N LEU A 126 3.12 -1.89 -8.88
CA LEU A 126 3.71 -2.62 -7.75
C LEU A 126 4.55 -1.74 -6.82
N PRO A 127 5.50 -0.91 -7.30
CA PRO A 127 6.28 -0.05 -6.40
C PRO A 127 5.39 0.93 -5.64
N GLY A 128 4.40 1.55 -6.31
CA GLY A 128 3.42 2.41 -5.64
C GLY A 128 2.58 1.66 -4.60
N ALA A 129 2.14 0.44 -4.93
CA ALA A 129 1.35 -0.40 -4.02
C ALA A 129 2.12 -0.90 -2.80
N PHE A 130 3.40 -1.26 -2.95
CA PHE A 130 4.24 -1.64 -1.83
C PHE A 130 4.57 -0.45 -0.93
N LEU A 131 4.88 0.71 -1.51
CA LEU A 131 5.07 1.95 -0.75
C LEU A 131 3.80 2.28 0.05
N SER A 132 2.64 2.24 -0.60
CA SER A 132 1.33 2.41 0.04
C SER A 132 1.09 1.42 1.19
N ALA A 133 1.38 0.13 1.00
CA ALA A 133 1.23 -0.88 2.05
C ALA A 133 2.17 -0.64 3.25
N ILE A 134 3.43 -0.24 3.01
CA ILE A 134 4.38 0.14 4.07
C ILE A 134 3.86 1.35 4.83
N LEU A 135 3.47 2.40 4.12
CA LEU A 135 2.93 3.63 4.72
C LEU A 135 1.69 3.33 5.56
N TYR A 136 0.77 2.51 5.05
CA TYR A 136 -0.43 2.11 5.79
C TYR A 136 -0.07 1.46 7.12
N VAL A 137 0.83 0.47 7.13
CA VAL A 137 1.27 -0.21 8.36
C VAL A 137 1.90 0.78 9.36
N VAL A 138 2.57 1.83 8.89
CA VAL A 138 3.12 2.87 9.77
C VAL A 138 2.01 3.74 10.37
N VAL A 139 1.09 4.22 9.52
CA VAL A 139 0.12 5.28 9.88
C VAL A 139 -1.24 4.77 10.37
N HIS A 140 -1.56 3.47 10.22
CA HIS A 140 -2.90 2.93 10.51
C HIS A 140 -3.43 3.31 11.89
N ARG A 141 -2.55 3.41 12.89
CA ARG A 141 -2.90 3.77 14.27
C ARG A 141 -3.40 5.20 14.42
N TRP A 142 -3.06 6.09 13.49
CA TRP A 142 -3.47 7.49 13.47
C TRP A 142 -4.77 7.71 12.71
N LEU A 143 -5.12 6.78 11.83
CA LEU A 143 -6.32 6.84 11.00
C LEU A 143 -7.60 6.50 11.79
N PRO A 144 -8.79 6.86 11.27
CA PRO A 144 -10.07 6.33 11.75
C PRO A 144 -10.11 4.81 11.65
N ARG A 145 -10.95 4.18 12.48
CA ARG A 145 -11.21 2.73 12.42
C ARG A 145 -12.25 2.38 11.35
N GLY A 146 -12.22 1.13 10.91
CA GLY A 146 -13.14 0.58 9.91
C GLY A 146 -13.02 1.25 8.53
N ARG A 147 -14.16 1.32 7.82
CA ARG A 147 -14.21 1.74 6.41
C ARG A 147 -13.68 3.16 6.17
N LEU A 148 -13.92 4.06 7.12
CA LEU A 148 -13.42 5.43 7.04
C LEU A 148 -11.89 5.48 7.05
N GLY A 149 -11.22 4.56 7.75
CA GLY A 149 -9.76 4.49 7.76
C GLY A 149 -9.17 4.30 6.36
N GLY A 150 -9.78 3.42 5.55
CA GLY A 150 -9.36 3.19 4.17
C GLY A 150 -9.60 4.40 3.26
N VAL A 151 -10.75 5.05 3.39
CA VAL A 151 -11.07 6.27 2.62
C VAL A 151 -10.11 7.40 2.99
N THR A 152 -9.92 7.66 4.30
CA THR A 152 -8.98 8.67 4.78
C THR A 152 -7.57 8.37 4.32
N PHE A 153 -7.13 7.11 4.33
CA PHE A 153 -5.81 6.73 3.82
C PHE A 153 -5.67 7.03 2.33
N GLY A 154 -6.67 6.66 1.52
CA GLY A 154 -6.68 6.97 0.09
C GLY A 154 -6.63 8.47 -0.20
N LEU A 155 -7.36 9.29 0.57
CA LEU A 155 -7.31 10.75 0.47
C LEU A 155 -5.96 11.32 0.88
N VAL A 156 -5.33 10.78 1.93
CA VAL A 156 -3.96 11.15 2.33
C VAL A 156 -2.99 10.82 1.20
N LEU A 157 -3.04 9.61 0.63
CA LEU A 157 -2.19 9.24 -0.51
C LEU A 157 -2.39 10.20 -1.69
N LEU A 158 -3.64 10.53 -2.01
CA LEU A 158 -3.96 11.46 -3.09
C LEU A 158 -3.35 12.85 -2.82
N ALA A 159 -3.54 13.41 -1.62
CA ALA A 159 -3.00 14.72 -1.27
C ALA A 159 -1.46 14.76 -1.32
N LEU A 160 -0.80 13.71 -0.82
CA LEU A 160 0.66 13.68 -0.71
C LEU A 160 1.37 13.39 -2.04
N PHE A 161 0.81 12.49 -2.84
CA PHE A 161 1.52 11.91 -3.98
C PHE A 161 0.97 12.36 -5.34
N ALA A 162 -0.21 12.97 -5.41
CA ALA A 162 -0.74 13.42 -6.70
C ALA A 162 0.21 14.40 -7.42
N THR A 163 0.98 15.22 -6.69
CA THR A 163 1.88 16.21 -7.28
C THR A 163 3.24 15.65 -7.70
N THR A 164 3.61 14.48 -7.18
CA THR A 164 4.96 13.91 -7.32
C THR A 164 4.98 12.60 -8.10
N LEU A 165 3.91 11.83 -8.05
CA LEU A 165 3.76 10.57 -8.76
C LEU A 165 2.86 10.73 -9.96
N GLU A 166 3.19 9.98 -11.01
CA GLU A 166 2.35 9.86 -12.18
C GLU A 166 1.00 9.22 -11.83
N PRO A 167 -0.09 9.65 -12.50
CA PRO A 167 -0.12 10.59 -13.63
C PRO A 167 -0.40 12.04 -13.23
N LEU A 168 -0.84 12.33 -12.00
CA LEU A 168 -1.43 13.62 -11.62
C LEU A 168 -0.43 14.77 -11.41
N ARG A 169 0.86 14.57 -11.69
CA ARG A 169 1.86 15.62 -11.51
C ARG A 169 1.63 16.77 -12.48
N ALA A 170 1.90 17.99 -12.03
CA ALA A 170 1.91 19.15 -12.90
C ALA A 170 2.95 18.96 -14.02
N GLY A 171 2.54 19.17 -15.27
CA GLY A 171 3.43 19.05 -16.43
C GLY A 171 3.57 17.64 -17.01
N ASN A 172 2.75 16.67 -16.61
CA ASN A 172 2.67 15.40 -17.34
C ASN A 172 2.16 15.65 -18.78
N ILE A 173 2.99 15.32 -19.76
CA ILE A 173 2.72 15.50 -21.19
C ILE A 173 1.60 14.58 -21.69
N ASP A 174 1.31 13.48 -20.99
CA ASP A 174 0.23 12.57 -21.35
C ASP A 174 -1.13 13.29 -21.34
N PHE A 175 -1.33 14.30 -20.48
CA PHE A 175 -2.58 15.07 -20.50
C PHE A 175 -2.69 16.06 -21.67
N ASP A 176 -1.60 16.37 -22.37
CA ASP A 176 -1.65 17.09 -23.65
C ASP A 176 -2.05 16.17 -24.80
N ILE A 177 -1.91 14.86 -24.60
CA ILE A 177 -2.17 13.82 -25.58
C ILE A 177 -3.57 13.22 -25.38
N VAL A 178 -3.95 12.93 -24.13
CA VAL A 178 -5.23 12.30 -23.77
C VAL A 178 -6.08 13.21 -22.89
N GLY A 179 -7.25 13.59 -23.41
CA GLY A 179 -8.26 14.39 -22.74
C GLY A 179 -9.64 13.70 -22.62
N PRO A 180 -10.59 14.35 -21.95
CA PRO A 180 -10.46 15.65 -21.28
C PRO A 180 -9.76 15.54 -19.91
N GLY A 181 -8.92 16.53 -19.55
CA GLY A 181 -8.09 16.46 -18.34
C GLY A 181 -8.87 16.28 -17.03
N TRP A 182 -10.04 16.91 -16.91
CA TRP A 182 -10.91 16.76 -15.73
C TRP A 182 -11.37 15.31 -15.51
N LEU A 183 -11.63 14.56 -16.59
CA LEU A 183 -12.05 13.16 -16.50
C LEU A 183 -10.89 12.31 -15.99
N ALA A 184 -9.67 12.59 -16.44
CA ALA A 184 -8.49 11.88 -15.96
C ALA A 184 -8.25 12.13 -14.47
N VAL A 185 -8.33 13.39 -14.01
CA VAL A 185 -8.24 13.74 -12.59
C VAL A 185 -9.27 12.96 -11.77
N LEU A 186 -10.52 12.95 -12.21
CA LEU A 186 -11.60 12.22 -11.53
C LEU A 186 -11.31 10.71 -11.44
N LEU A 187 -10.99 10.09 -12.57
CA LEU A 187 -10.78 8.63 -12.66
C LEU A 187 -9.57 8.18 -11.83
N PHE A 188 -8.44 8.89 -11.92
CA PHE A 188 -7.26 8.56 -11.14
C PHE A 188 -7.45 8.84 -9.64
N SER A 189 -8.19 9.89 -9.28
CA SER A 189 -8.56 10.13 -7.87
C SER A 189 -9.40 8.98 -7.30
N VAL A 190 -10.38 8.49 -8.07
CA VAL A 190 -11.19 7.32 -7.69
C VAL A 190 -10.31 6.07 -7.52
N VAL A 191 -9.40 5.80 -8.45
CA VAL A 191 -8.47 4.65 -8.35
C VAL A 191 -7.58 4.75 -7.12
N VAL A 192 -7.02 5.93 -6.82
CA VAL A 192 -6.16 6.14 -5.64
C VAL A 192 -6.95 5.95 -4.34
N ILE A 193 -8.18 6.47 -4.26
CA ILE A 193 -9.04 6.28 -3.08
C ILE A 193 -9.39 4.81 -2.91
N LEU A 194 -9.84 4.14 -3.97
CA LEU A 194 -10.13 2.69 -3.95
C LEU A 194 -8.90 1.86 -3.59
N HIS A 195 -7.72 2.26 -4.05
CA HIS A 195 -6.46 1.61 -3.69
C HIS A 195 -6.19 1.71 -2.19
N GLY A 196 -6.31 2.92 -1.61
CA GLY A 196 -6.17 3.12 -0.16
C GLY A 196 -7.18 2.31 0.65
N MET A 197 -8.43 2.24 0.18
CA MET A 197 -9.47 1.40 0.78
C MET A 197 -9.12 -0.09 0.72
N LEU A 198 -8.62 -0.58 -0.42
CA LEU A 198 -8.25 -2.00 -0.58
C LEU A 198 -7.04 -2.36 0.29
N VAL A 199 -6.04 -1.47 0.36
CA VAL A 199 -4.88 -1.66 1.24
C VAL A 199 -5.33 -1.83 2.68
N ALA A 200 -6.20 -0.95 3.17
CA ALA A 200 -6.72 -1.04 4.53
C ALA A 200 -7.56 -2.31 4.77
N ALA A 201 -8.49 -2.60 3.86
CA ALA A 201 -9.39 -3.75 3.95
C ALA A 201 -8.62 -5.08 3.94
N PHE A 202 -7.69 -5.23 3.00
CA PHE A 202 -6.91 -6.47 2.85
C PHE A 202 -5.88 -6.63 3.98
N ALA A 203 -5.23 -5.55 4.42
CA ALA A 203 -4.33 -5.61 5.56
C ALA A 203 -5.06 -6.05 6.83
N GLY A 204 -6.27 -5.52 7.07
CA GLY A 204 -7.18 -5.98 8.13
C GLY A 204 -7.49 -7.47 8.01
N TRP A 205 -8.10 -7.87 6.90
CA TRP A 205 -8.49 -9.27 6.63
C TRP A 205 -7.34 -10.27 6.74
N TYR A 206 -6.17 -9.93 6.20
CA TYR A 206 -5.00 -10.81 6.18
C TYR A 206 -4.35 -10.90 7.57
N SER A 207 -4.27 -9.77 8.29
CA SER A 207 -3.70 -9.74 9.64
C SER A 207 -4.44 -10.63 10.64
N GLU A 208 -5.77 -10.74 10.52
CA GLU A 208 -6.57 -11.61 11.38
C GLU A 208 -6.29 -13.10 11.15
N ARG A 209 -5.82 -13.46 9.94
CA ARG A 209 -5.58 -14.84 9.53
C ARG A 209 -4.13 -15.27 9.63
N LEU A 210 -3.20 -14.32 9.72
CA LEU A 210 -1.78 -14.61 9.73
C LEU A 210 -1.32 -15.00 11.14
N PRO A 211 -1.01 -16.28 11.41
CA PRO A 211 -0.43 -16.69 12.68
C PRO A 211 1.01 -16.18 12.81
N LEU A 212 1.53 -16.14 14.04
CA LEU A 212 2.96 -15.92 14.25
C LEU A 212 3.80 -17.06 13.62
N PRO A 213 5.05 -16.79 13.19
CA PRO A 213 5.84 -17.79 12.47
C PRO A 213 6.26 -18.88 13.45
N THR A 214 5.97 -20.12 13.08
CA THR A 214 6.38 -21.36 13.75
C THR A 214 6.70 -22.39 12.67
N ARG A 215 7.34 -23.50 13.02
CA ARG A 215 7.63 -24.58 12.04
C ARG A 215 6.37 -25.09 11.32
N ARG A 216 5.20 -25.07 11.97
CA ARG A 216 3.94 -25.54 11.38
C ARG A 216 3.26 -24.47 10.49
N THR A 217 3.51 -23.19 10.76
CA THR A 217 2.82 -22.07 10.11
C THR A 217 3.61 -21.41 8.99
N TRP A 218 4.81 -21.92 8.66
CA TRP A 218 5.64 -21.38 7.59
C TRP A 218 4.94 -21.23 6.22
N PRO A 219 3.97 -22.08 5.80
CA PRO A 219 3.31 -21.90 4.51
C PRO A 219 2.50 -20.59 4.42
N ALA A 220 2.06 -20.03 5.55
CA ALA A 220 1.37 -18.73 5.59
C ALA A 220 2.30 -17.55 5.24
N TYR A 221 3.60 -17.77 5.17
CA TYR A 221 4.63 -16.79 4.83
C TYR A 221 5.05 -16.84 3.36
N THR A 222 4.40 -17.68 2.55
CA THR A 222 4.63 -17.77 1.10
C THR A 222 4.49 -16.45 0.34
N PRO A 223 3.68 -15.44 0.77
CA PRO A 223 3.70 -14.14 0.11
C PRO A 223 5.07 -13.46 0.10
N LEU A 224 5.97 -13.76 1.05
CA LEU A 224 7.34 -13.23 1.03
C LEU A 224 8.13 -13.64 -0.23
N LEU A 225 7.71 -14.71 -0.93
CA LEU A 225 8.29 -15.07 -2.23
C LEU A 225 8.15 -13.94 -3.26
N ALA A 226 7.10 -13.10 -3.17
CA ALA A 226 6.97 -11.95 -4.05
C ALA A 226 8.10 -10.93 -3.84
N ALA A 227 8.69 -10.84 -2.64
CA ALA A 227 9.87 -10.00 -2.40
C ALA A 227 11.16 -10.59 -2.97
N VAL A 228 11.23 -11.92 -3.15
CA VAL A 228 12.34 -12.58 -3.86
C VAL A 228 12.23 -12.34 -5.36
N VAL A 229 11.01 -12.44 -5.90
CA VAL A 229 10.74 -12.19 -7.33
C VAL A 229 10.88 -10.69 -7.66
N TYR A 230 10.38 -9.81 -6.81
CA TYR A 230 10.46 -8.37 -6.97
C TYR A 230 11.60 -7.78 -6.14
N LEU A 231 12.82 -7.86 -6.70
CA LEU A 231 14.08 -7.51 -6.03
C LEU A 231 14.07 -6.16 -5.29
N PRO A 232 13.51 -5.06 -5.81
CA PRO A 232 13.48 -3.78 -5.09
C PRO A 232 12.79 -3.89 -3.72
N LEU A 233 11.67 -4.62 -3.64
CA LEU A 233 11.01 -4.89 -2.36
C LEU A 233 11.86 -5.78 -1.47
N GLY A 234 12.48 -6.83 -2.04
CA GLY A 234 13.39 -7.71 -1.31
C GLY A 234 14.50 -6.96 -0.59
N MET A 235 15.10 -5.97 -1.26
CA MET A 235 16.15 -5.13 -0.70
C MET A 235 15.64 -4.24 0.45
N VAL A 236 14.48 -3.59 0.29
CA VAL A 236 13.86 -2.76 1.35
C VAL A 236 13.52 -3.61 2.57
N LEU A 237 12.93 -4.79 2.36
CA LEU A 237 12.62 -5.72 3.43
C LEU A 237 13.91 -6.19 4.12
N LEU A 238 14.91 -6.64 3.38
CA LEU A 238 16.18 -7.08 3.95
C LEU A 238 16.84 -6.00 4.82
N ALA A 239 16.88 -4.76 4.33
CA ALA A 239 17.40 -3.63 5.09
C ALA A 239 16.61 -3.41 6.41
N ALA A 240 15.28 -3.48 6.36
CA ALA A 240 14.44 -3.38 7.54
C ALA A 240 14.63 -4.57 8.52
N ALA A 241 14.92 -5.77 8.02
CA ALA A 241 15.22 -6.95 8.83
C ALA A 241 16.55 -6.77 9.59
N VAL A 242 17.59 -6.31 8.89
CA VAL A 242 18.90 -6.00 9.47
C VAL A 242 18.78 -4.90 10.51
N LEU A 243 18.05 -3.82 10.21
CA LEU A 243 17.79 -2.75 11.16
C LEU A 243 17.06 -3.26 12.41
N THR A 244 16.05 -4.12 12.24
CA THR A 244 15.33 -4.73 13.36
C THR A 244 16.26 -5.57 14.24
N LEU A 245 17.17 -6.33 13.63
CA LEU A 245 18.17 -7.13 14.33
C LEU A 245 19.12 -6.23 15.15
N ILE A 246 19.65 -5.17 14.54
CA ILE A 246 20.54 -4.21 15.21
C ILE A 246 19.83 -3.53 16.38
N VAL A 247 18.64 -2.96 16.14
CA VAL A 247 17.87 -2.23 17.17
C VAL A 247 17.48 -3.16 18.32
N SER A 248 17.05 -4.38 18.05
CA SER A 248 16.67 -5.34 19.10
C SER A 248 17.87 -5.84 19.92
N ALA A 249 19.07 -5.84 19.35
CA ALA A 249 20.30 -6.19 20.04
C ALA A 249 20.85 -5.05 20.93
N LEU A 250 20.67 -3.79 20.49
CA LEU A 250 21.24 -2.60 21.13
C LEU A 250 20.29 -1.89 22.10
N VAL A 251 19.00 -1.77 21.76
CA VAL A 251 18.05 -0.93 22.51
C VAL A 251 17.25 -1.80 23.49
N PRO A 252 17.24 -1.49 24.81
CA PRO A 252 16.37 -2.17 25.75
C PRO A 252 14.90 -1.94 25.37
N ALA A 253 14.08 -2.98 25.50
CA ALA A 253 12.67 -2.90 25.15
C ALA A 253 11.99 -1.87 26.05
N ALA A 254 11.73 -0.68 25.52
CA ALA A 254 10.94 0.33 26.22
C ALA A 254 9.45 -0.05 26.09
N PRO A 255 8.78 -0.43 27.20
CA PRO A 255 7.39 -0.83 27.14
C PRO A 255 6.51 0.39 26.83
N GLY A 256 5.60 0.22 25.86
CA GLY A 256 4.42 1.07 25.71
C GLY A 256 4.59 2.48 25.13
N TRP A 257 5.81 2.97 24.86
CA TRP A 257 5.96 4.32 24.29
C TRP A 257 5.28 4.47 22.92
N TRP A 258 5.34 3.41 22.11
CA TRP A 258 4.67 3.29 20.80
C TRP A 258 3.13 3.32 20.87
N THR A 259 2.55 3.08 22.04
CA THR A 259 1.10 3.08 22.29
C THR A 259 0.65 4.27 23.14
N SER A 260 1.55 5.20 23.46
CA SER A 260 1.22 6.36 24.27
C SER A 260 0.19 7.27 23.56
N ARG A 261 -0.75 7.82 24.33
CA ARG A 261 -1.74 8.78 23.79
C ARG A 261 -1.08 9.98 23.14
N ALA A 262 0.04 10.44 23.71
CA ALA A 262 0.85 11.52 23.15
C ALA A 262 1.35 11.18 21.74
N LEU A 263 1.96 10.01 21.53
CA LEU A 263 2.43 9.61 20.19
C LEU A 263 1.30 9.49 19.17
N ILE A 264 0.13 8.99 19.58
CA ILE A 264 -1.04 8.90 18.70
C ILE A 264 -1.53 10.30 18.30
N LEU A 265 -1.61 11.23 19.27
CA LEU A 265 -2.02 12.60 19.01
C LEU A 265 -1.01 13.33 18.13
N THR A 266 0.29 13.25 18.46
CA THR A 266 1.36 13.86 17.65
C THR A 266 1.35 13.32 16.22
N GLY A 267 1.18 12.01 16.05
CA GLY A 267 1.10 11.41 14.71
C GLY A 267 -0.12 11.86 13.91
N ARG A 268 -1.28 12.04 14.57
CA ARG A 268 -2.47 12.62 13.92
C ARG A 268 -2.26 14.07 13.52
N ILE A 269 -1.69 14.88 14.40
CA ILE A 269 -1.36 16.29 14.11
C ILE A 269 -0.39 16.35 12.95
N ALA A 270 0.69 15.56 12.98
CA ALA A 270 1.68 15.50 11.91
C ALA A 270 1.03 15.11 10.57
N LEU A 271 0.14 14.13 10.55
CA LEU A 271 -0.57 13.70 9.34
C LEU A 271 -1.50 14.81 8.81
N VAL A 272 -2.22 15.51 9.69
CA VAL A 272 -3.06 16.66 9.29
C VAL A 272 -2.20 17.79 8.72
N VAL A 273 -1.11 18.15 9.40
CA VAL A 273 -0.18 19.19 8.92
C VAL A 273 0.38 18.81 7.55
N LEU A 274 0.83 17.57 7.38
CA LEU A 274 1.37 17.09 6.12
C LEU A 274 0.34 17.20 4.98
N VAL A 275 -0.91 16.78 5.21
CA VAL A 275 -2.00 16.95 4.24
C VAL A 275 -2.24 18.42 3.91
N VAL A 276 -2.36 19.28 4.93
CA VAL A 276 -2.61 20.72 4.74
C VAL A 276 -1.51 21.39 3.92
N VAL A 277 -0.25 21.04 4.18
CA VAL A 277 0.92 21.55 3.42
C VAL A 277 0.92 21.06 1.98
N SER A 278 0.39 19.87 1.69
CA SER A 278 0.34 19.33 0.33
C SER A 278 -0.85 19.83 -0.51
N ILE A 279 -1.91 20.34 0.12
CA ILE A 279 -3.14 20.82 -0.58
C ILE A 279 -2.84 21.85 -1.68
N PRO A 280 -2.04 22.92 -1.47
CA PRO A 280 -1.80 23.92 -2.51
C PRO A 280 -1.18 23.32 -3.77
N GLY A 281 -0.21 22.42 -3.62
CA GLY A 281 0.40 21.73 -4.76
C GLY A 281 -0.60 20.84 -5.50
N PHE A 282 -1.46 20.14 -4.76
CA PHE A 282 -2.52 19.30 -5.34
C PHE A 282 -3.51 20.14 -6.14
N ILE A 283 -4.02 21.25 -5.56
CA ILE A 283 -4.93 22.17 -6.25
C ILE A 283 -4.28 22.73 -7.51
N GLY A 284 -3.01 23.15 -7.43
CA GLY A 284 -2.27 23.65 -8.58
C GLY A 284 -2.16 22.61 -9.71
N SER A 285 -1.85 21.36 -9.35
CA SER A 285 -1.75 20.25 -10.30
C SER A 285 -3.12 19.97 -10.95
N VAL A 286 -4.17 19.82 -10.16
CA VAL A 286 -5.54 19.62 -10.66
C VAL A 286 -5.98 20.75 -11.58
N ALA A 287 -5.80 22.01 -11.15
CA ALA A 287 -6.16 23.18 -11.95
C ALA A 287 -5.46 23.13 -13.31
N SER A 288 -4.14 22.93 -13.32
CA SER A 288 -3.33 22.87 -14.54
C SER A 288 -3.74 21.76 -15.52
N ILE A 289 -4.21 20.62 -15.00
CA ILE A 289 -4.67 19.49 -15.81
C ILE A 289 -6.08 19.75 -16.33
N THR A 290 -6.97 20.30 -15.51
CA THR A 290 -8.38 20.53 -15.88
C THR A 290 -8.57 21.62 -16.93
N THR A 291 -7.63 22.54 -17.06
CA THR A 291 -7.67 23.64 -18.04
C THR A 291 -7.14 23.25 -19.43
N ARG A 292 -6.69 22.00 -19.61
CA ARG A 292 -6.23 21.43 -20.89
C ARG A 292 -7.34 20.58 -21.50
#